data_AF-A0A940AM55-F1
#
_entry.id   AF-A0A940AM55-F1
#
_cell.length_a   1.000
_cell.length_b   1.000
_cell.length_c   1.000
_cell.angle_alpha   90.00
_cell.angle_beta   90.00
_cell.angle_gamma   90.00
#
_symmetry.space_group_name_H-M   'P 1'
#
loop_
_entity.id
_entity.type
_entity.pdbx_description
1 polymer ?
#
loop_
_entity_poly.entity_id
_entity_poly.type
_entity_poly.pdbx_seq_one_letter_code
_entity_poly.pdbx_strand_id
1 'polypeptide(L)'
;MPTPKLDTPQSAPANNINSEAQDLARQQQDVLMLKKQMDDRLDDLKTSEARVKQMLKEAKALEDKKMHSLILMYSNMKPKTAAKALENLDERVAVRILQGMTPKQSGEILSYTNPTVTAKLTELLTRMRLPE
;
A
#
# COMPACT_ATOMS: atom_id res chain seq x y z
N MET A 1 -19.40 35.60 -86.57
CA MET A 1 -19.51 36.53 -85.42
C MET A 1 -20.89 36.37 -84.79
N PRO A 2 -21.09 36.70 -83.50
CA PRO A 2 -20.39 36.30 -82.27
C PRO A 2 -21.35 35.38 -81.44
N THR A 3 -21.32 35.13 -80.12
CA THR A 3 -20.45 35.44 -78.96
C THR A 3 -20.26 34.16 -78.10
N PRO A 4 -19.21 34.07 -77.27
CA PRO A 4 -19.09 33.08 -76.19
C PRO A 4 -19.72 33.58 -74.87
N LYS A 5 -20.00 32.66 -73.93
CA LYS A 5 -20.11 32.96 -72.49
C LYS A 5 -19.42 31.89 -71.65
N LEU A 6 -18.57 32.35 -70.72
CA LEU A 6 -18.01 31.57 -69.62
C LEU A 6 -19.00 31.61 -68.41
N ASP A 7 -18.52 31.08 -67.28
CA ASP A 7 -19.06 31.20 -65.91
C ASP A 7 -20.20 30.23 -65.56
N THR A 8 -20.19 29.49 -64.44
CA THR A 8 -19.17 29.29 -63.36
C THR A 8 -19.49 27.98 -62.60
N PRO A 9 -18.58 27.38 -61.82
CA PRO A 9 -18.83 26.13 -61.10
C PRO A 9 -19.46 26.36 -59.70
N GLN A 10 -20.75 26.03 -59.53
CA GLN A 10 -21.46 25.95 -58.24
C GLN A 10 -22.80 25.19 -58.44
N SER A 11 -23.33 24.41 -57.50
CA SER A 11 -22.90 24.11 -56.13
C SER A 11 -23.49 22.77 -55.64
N ALA A 12 -22.76 22.07 -54.76
CA ALA A 12 -23.27 21.01 -53.90
C ALA A 12 -22.36 20.91 -52.65
N PRO A 13 -22.81 20.40 -51.49
CA PRO A 13 -24.21 20.16 -51.06
C PRO A 13 -24.51 20.68 -49.62
N ALA A 14 -25.55 21.51 -49.45
CA ALA A 14 -25.95 21.99 -48.12
C ALA A 14 -26.39 20.88 -47.14
N ASN A 15 -26.84 19.73 -47.66
CA ASN A 15 -27.38 18.63 -46.86
C ASN A 15 -26.29 17.82 -46.14
N ASN A 16 -25.06 17.77 -46.69
CA ASN A 16 -23.96 16.95 -46.17
C ASN A 16 -23.32 17.57 -44.91
N ILE A 17 -23.22 18.90 -44.90
CA ILE A 17 -22.67 19.68 -43.78
C ILE A 17 -23.52 19.49 -42.52
N ASN A 18 -24.85 19.34 -42.67
CA ASN A 18 -25.76 19.15 -41.54
C ASN A 18 -25.64 17.73 -40.94
N SER A 19 -25.44 16.68 -41.75
CA SER A 19 -25.16 15.33 -41.25
C SER A 19 -23.79 15.25 -40.56
N GLU A 20 -22.75 15.82 -41.17
CA GLU A 20 -21.40 15.87 -40.57
C GLU A 20 -21.41 16.61 -39.22
N ALA A 21 -22.14 17.73 -39.11
CA ALA A 21 -22.30 18.46 -37.86
C ALA A 21 -23.05 17.66 -36.78
N GLN A 22 -24.08 16.89 -37.15
CA GLN A 22 -24.81 16.03 -36.21
C GLN A 22 -23.96 14.86 -35.71
N ASP A 23 -23.19 14.22 -36.58
CA ASP A 23 -22.31 13.12 -36.19
C ASP A 23 -21.11 13.61 -35.35
N LEU A 24 -20.56 14.78 -35.65
CA LEU A 24 -19.54 15.42 -34.81
C LEU A 24 -20.08 15.74 -33.41
N ALA A 25 -21.33 16.24 -33.32
CA ALA A 25 -21.98 16.54 -32.03
C ALA A 25 -22.23 15.27 -31.20
N ARG A 26 -22.62 14.16 -31.83
CA ARG A 26 -22.76 12.84 -31.17
C ARG A 26 -21.41 12.36 -30.64
N GLN A 27 -20.36 12.37 -31.48
CA GLN A 27 -19.00 12.00 -31.06
C GLN A 27 -18.50 12.84 -29.88
N GLN A 28 -18.78 14.15 -29.87
CA GLN A 28 -18.46 15.02 -28.75
C GLN A 28 -19.22 14.63 -27.47
N GLN A 29 -20.51 14.30 -27.56
CA GLN A 29 -21.30 13.82 -26.42
C GLN A 29 -20.78 12.48 -25.87
N ASP A 30 -20.45 11.54 -26.76
CA ASP A 30 -19.89 10.23 -26.40
C ASP A 30 -18.52 10.38 -25.72
N VAL A 31 -17.63 11.23 -26.24
CA VAL A 31 -16.32 11.53 -25.63
C VAL A 31 -16.48 12.19 -24.25
N LEU A 32 -17.43 13.11 -24.08
CA LEU A 32 -17.71 13.73 -22.77
C LEU A 32 -18.27 12.72 -21.76
N MET A 33 -19.15 11.82 -22.21
CA MET A 33 -19.71 10.73 -21.40
C MET A 33 -18.63 9.72 -20.99
N LEU A 34 -17.78 9.29 -21.92
CA LEU A 34 -16.65 8.40 -21.64
C LEU A 34 -15.63 9.05 -20.70
N LYS A 35 -15.33 10.34 -20.89
CA LYS A 35 -14.47 11.10 -19.98
C LYS A 35 -15.05 11.12 -18.56
N LYS A 36 -16.34 11.44 -18.42
CA LYS A 36 -17.01 11.40 -17.11
C LYS A 36 -16.93 10.01 -16.47
N GLN A 37 -17.23 8.95 -17.22
CA GLN A 37 -17.11 7.57 -16.71
C GLN A 37 -15.67 7.20 -16.31
N MET A 38 -14.66 7.76 -16.99
CA MET A 38 -13.26 7.59 -16.61
C MET A 38 -12.92 8.36 -15.33
N ASP A 39 -13.38 9.61 -15.20
CA ASP A 39 -13.19 10.43 -14.01
C ASP A 39 -13.87 9.79 -12.77
N ASP A 40 -15.12 9.31 -12.92
CA ASP A 40 -15.87 8.58 -11.89
C ASP A 40 -15.09 7.32 -11.44
N ARG A 41 -14.61 6.50 -12.39
CA ARG A 41 -13.81 5.29 -12.10
C ARG A 41 -12.46 5.61 -11.44
N LEU A 42 -11.83 6.74 -11.78
CA LEU A 42 -10.59 7.18 -11.14
C LEU A 42 -10.81 7.60 -9.69
N ASP A 43 -11.97 8.18 -9.37
CA ASP A 43 -12.32 8.54 -7.99
C ASP A 43 -12.65 7.30 -7.13
N ASP A 44 -13.39 6.34 -7.69
CA ASP A 44 -13.61 5.03 -7.08
C ASP A 44 -12.29 4.30 -6.76
N LEU A 45 -11.34 4.31 -7.70
CA LEU A 45 -10.02 3.69 -7.52
C LEU A 45 -9.22 4.38 -6.40
N LYS A 46 -9.18 5.72 -6.38
CA LYS A 46 -8.51 6.49 -5.30
C LYS A 46 -9.15 6.23 -3.94
N THR A 47 -10.47 6.18 -3.89
CA THR A 47 -11.24 5.90 -2.66
C THR A 47 -10.96 4.48 -2.16
N SER A 48 -10.86 3.50 -3.06
CA SER A 48 -10.50 2.12 -2.73
C SER A 48 -9.05 2.03 -2.22
N GLU A 49 -8.10 2.67 -2.91
CA GLU A 49 -6.69 2.73 -2.50
C GLU A 49 -6.53 3.37 -1.11
N ALA A 50 -7.22 4.49 -0.85
CA ALA A 50 -7.24 5.15 0.45
C ALA A 50 -7.77 4.23 1.56
N ARG A 51 -8.87 3.48 1.29
CA ARG A 51 -9.42 2.51 2.23
C ARG A 51 -8.44 1.37 2.53
N VAL A 52 -7.77 0.82 1.52
CA VAL A 52 -6.75 -0.23 1.69
C VAL A 52 -5.56 0.30 2.51
N LYS A 53 -5.06 1.51 2.22
CA LYS A 53 -4.00 2.15 3.01
C LYS A 53 -4.40 2.35 4.47
N GLN A 54 -5.64 2.77 4.72
CA GLN A 54 -6.16 2.94 6.08
C GLN A 54 -6.28 1.60 6.83
N MET A 55 -6.85 0.56 6.21
CA MET A 55 -6.93 -0.78 6.79
C MET A 55 -5.53 -1.35 7.12
N LEU A 56 -4.54 -1.14 6.24
CA LEU A 56 -3.17 -1.57 6.49
C LEU A 56 -2.53 -0.80 7.67
N LYS A 57 -2.82 0.49 7.81
CA LYS A 57 -2.37 1.32 8.94
C LYS A 57 -2.99 0.85 10.26
N GLU A 58 -4.28 0.55 10.26
CA GLU A 58 -5.00 0.02 11.44
C GLU A 58 -4.50 -1.37 11.84
N ALA A 59 -4.28 -2.26 10.86
CA ALA A 59 -3.71 -3.59 11.10
C ALA A 59 -2.30 -3.51 11.74
N LYS A 60 -1.43 -2.64 11.22
CA LYS A 60 -0.11 -2.37 11.82
C LYS A 60 -0.21 -1.84 13.24
N ALA A 61 -1.03 -0.82 13.47
CA ALA A 61 -1.23 -0.25 14.80
C ALA A 61 -1.77 -1.28 15.83
N LEU A 62 -2.59 -2.24 15.39
CA LEU A 62 -3.07 -3.34 16.22
C LEU A 62 -1.97 -4.38 16.50
N GLU A 63 -1.12 -4.71 15.53
CA GLU A 63 0.05 -5.58 15.73
C GLU A 63 1.06 -4.93 16.68
N ASP A 64 1.39 -3.66 16.47
CA ASP A 64 2.30 -2.87 17.32
C ASP A 64 1.80 -2.83 18.77
N LYS A 65 0.50 -2.58 18.98
CA LYS A 65 -0.13 -2.59 20.31
C LYS A 65 -0.05 -3.96 20.99
N LYS A 66 -0.24 -5.06 20.24
CA LYS A 66 -0.10 -6.43 20.77
C LYS A 66 1.37 -6.72 21.13
N MET A 67 2.31 -6.36 20.26
CA MET A 67 3.74 -6.55 20.51
C MET A 67 4.21 -5.73 21.72
N HIS A 68 3.79 -4.48 21.84
CA HIS A 68 4.08 -3.63 23.01
C HIS A 68 3.56 -4.25 24.31
N SER A 69 2.36 -4.83 24.31
CA SER A 69 1.83 -5.56 25.47
C SER A 69 2.68 -6.77 25.85
N LEU A 70 3.22 -7.52 24.87
CA LEU A 70 4.13 -8.64 25.14
C LEU A 70 5.46 -8.16 25.71
N ILE A 71 6.05 -7.11 25.13
CA ILE A 71 7.28 -6.48 25.64
C ILE A 71 7.10 -6.09 27.11
N LEU A 72 6.02 -5.38 27.45
CA LEU A 72 5.72 -4.98 28.82
C LEU A 72 5.51 -6.16 29.78
N MET A 73 4.81 -7.21 29.35
CA MET A 73 4.59 -8.41 30.17
C MET A 73 5.90 -9.13 30.50
N TYR A 74 6.78 -9.31 29.51
CA TYR A 74 8.08 -9.96 29.73
C TYR A 74 9.08 -9.03 30.45
N SER A 75 9.04 -7.70 30.23
CA SER A 75 9.94 -6.75 30.87
C SER A 75 9.67 -6.55 32.37
N ASN A 76 8.41 -6.77 32.78
CA ASN A 76 7.98 -6.69 34.17
C ASN A 76 8.05 -8.05 34.89
N MET A 77 8.36 -9.13 34.17
CA MET A 77 8.53 -10.46 34.72
C MET A 77 9.95 -10.62 35.32
N LYS A 78 10.10 -11.48 36.33
CA LYS A 78 11.43 -11.82 36.88
C LYS A 78 12.32 -12.38 35.76
N PRO A 79 13.57 -11.90 35.56
CA PRO A 79 14.39 -12.28 34.40
C PRO A 79 14.56 -13.79 34.20
N LYS A 80 14.77 -14.56 35.28
CA LYS A 80 14.87 -16.03 35.23
C LYS A 80 13.58 -16.75 34.83
N THR A 81 12.41 -16.15 35.07
CA THR A 81 11.12 -16.68 34.61
C THR A 81 10.87 -16.28 33.15
N ALA A 82 11.18 -15.04 32.78
CA ALA A 82 11.09 -14.56 31.41
C ALA A 82 11.97 -15.39 30.46
N ALA A 83 13.21 -15.69 30.86
CA ALA A 83 14.14 -16.55 30.14
C ALA A 83 13.52 -17.91 29.78
N LYS A 84 13.02 -18.65 30.79
CA LYS A 84 12.36 -19.96 30.58
C LYS A 84 11.12 -19.87 29.68
N ALA A 85 10.34 -18.81 29.79
CA ALA A 85 9.18 -18.61 28.91
C ALA A 85 9.61 -18.30 27.46
N LEU A 86 10.73 -17.59 27.29
CA LEU A 86 11.26 -17.14 26.00
C LEU A 86 12.01 -18.26 25.26
N GLU A 87 12.58 -19.24 25.95
CA GLU A 87 13.12 -20.49 25.37
C GLU A 87 12.07 -21.38 24.71
N ASN A 88 10.82 -21.32 25.18
CA ASN A 88 9.70 -22.13 24.68
C ASN A 88 8.83 -21.38 23.66
N LEU A 89 9.25 -20.18 23.25
CA LEU A 89 8.53 -19.29 22.34
C LEU A 89 9.11 -19.39 20.92
N ASP A 90 8.30 -19.09 19.90
CA ASP A 90 8.81 -18.93 18.53
C ASP A 90 9.94 -17.88 18.49
N GLU A 91 11.03 -18.24 17.82
CA GLU A 91 12.27 -17.46 17.81
C GLU A 91 12.10 -16.06 17.22
N ARG A 92 11.19 -15.88 16.25
CA ARG A 92 10.92 -14.55 15.67
C ARG A 92 10.13 -13.68 16.64
N VAL A 93 9.23 -14.27 17.43
CA VAL A 93 8.51 -13.54 18.48
C VAL A 93 9.44 -13.21 19.65
N ALA A 94 10.27 -14.17 20.09
CA ALA A 94 11.30 -13.98 21.10
C ALA A 94 12.27 -12.83 20.74
N VAL A 95 12.78 -12.81 19.50
CA VAL A 95 13.63 -11.72 19.00
C VAL A 95 12.89 -10.38 18.98
N ARG A 96 11.64 -10.32 18.48
CA ARG A 96 10.86 -9.05 18.47
C ARG A 96 10.61 -8.51 19.89
N ILE A 97 10.36 -9.39 20.87
CA ILE A 97 10.23 -9.01 22.27
C ILE A 97 11.56 -8.44 22.80
N LEU A 98 12.69 -9.12 22.56
CA LEU A 98 14.02 -8.66 23.00
C LEU A 98 14.44 -7.33 22.33
N GLN A 99 14.10 -7.10 21.06
CA GLN A 99 14.35 -5.83 20.36
C GLN A 99 13.59 -4.65 20.96
N GLY A 100 12.39 -4.89 21.51
CA GLY A 100 11.59 -3.88 22.17
C GLY A 100 12.00 -3.56 23.61
N MET A 101 12.92 -4.33 24.19
CA MET A 101 13.42 -4.13 25.55
C MET A 101 14.65 -3.23 25.59
N THR A 102 14.97 -2.67 26.76
CA THR A 102 16.26 -2.03 26.97
C THR A 102 17.41 -3.06 26.87
N PRO A 103 18.63 -2.65 26.46
CA PRO A 103 19.80 -3.54 26.43
C PRO A 103 20.10 -4.22 27.78
N LYS A 104 19.80 -3.53 28.89
CA LYS A 104 19.95 -4.08 30.25
C LYS A 104 18.96 -5.22 30.50
N GLN A 105 17.67 -5.02 30.26
CA GLN A 105 16.64 -6.04 30.51
C GLN A 105 16.82 -7.26 29.61
N SER A 106 17.08 -7.05 28.32
CA SER A 106 17.36 -8.13 27.37
C SER A 106 18.63 -8.90 27.75
N GLY A 107 19.72 -8.21 28.12
CA GLY A 107 20.94 -8.85 28.63
C GLY A 107 20.74 -9.65 29.92
N GLU A 108 19.98 -9.12 30.88
CA GLU A 108 19.61 -9.83 32.12
C GLU A 108 18.81 -11.10 31.82
N ILE A 109 17.82 -11.05 30.91
CA ILE A 109 17.05 -12.24 30.50
C ILE A 109 17.93 -13.26 29.79
N LEU A 110 18.76 -12.82 28.83
CA LEU A 110 19.68 -13.68 28.07
C LEU A 110 20.77 -14.34 28.94
N SER A 111 21.05 -13.80 30.13
CA SER A 111 21.96 -14.43 31.10
C SER A 111 21.37 -15.65 31.82
N TYR A 112 20.03 -15.82 31.77
CA TYR A 112 19.31 -16.94 32.37
C TYR A 112 18.80 -17.97 31.35
N THR A 113 18.95 -17.73 30.04
CA THR A 113 18.66 -18.70 28.99
C THR A 113 19.85 -19.62 28.71
N ASN A 114 19.57 -20.79 28.14
CA ASN A 114 20.56 -21.75 27.65
C ASN A 114 21.51 -21.08 26.62
N PRO A 115 22.85 -21.28 26.73
CA PRO A 115 23.83 -20.71 25.80
C PRO A 115 23.51 -20.92 24.32
N THR A 116 22.96 -22.08 23.93
CA THR A 116 22.57 -22.37 22.54
C THR A 116 21.41 -21.48 22.07
N VAL A 117 20.42 -21.26 22.93
CA VAL A 117 19.28 -20.37 22.65
C VAL A 117 19.75 -18.93 22.61
N THR A 118 20.57 -18.50 23.59
CA THR A 118 21.18 -17.16 23.62
C THR A 118 21.94 -16.86 22.33
N ALA A 119 22.84 -17.76 21.90
CA ALA A 119 23.60 -17.61 20.65
C ALA A 119 22.68 -17.44 19.44
N LYS A 120 21.66 -18.31 19.30
CA LYS A 120 20.71 -18.29 18.18
C LYS A 120 19.88 -16.99 18.15
N LEU A 121 19.39 -16.53 19.31
CA LEU A 121 18.64 -15.29 19.40
C LEU A 121 19.53 -14.06 19.11
N THR A 122 20.79 -14.05 19.56
CA THR A 122 21.73 -12.95 19.24
C THR A 122 22.13 -12.90 17.76
N GLU A 123 22.26 -14.05 17.11
CA GLU A 123 22.46 -14.13 15.67
C GLU A 123 21.25 -13.57 14.90
N LEU A 124 20.03 -14.01 15.23
CA LEU A 124 18.80 -13.51 14.61
C LEU A 124 18.59 -12.01 14.87
N LEU A 125 18.90 -11.52 16.08
CA LEU A 125 18.92 -10.09 16.42
C LEU A 125 19.85 -9.27 15.52
N THR A 126 20.96 -9.87 15.08
CA THR A 126 21.95 -9.24 14.20
C THR A 126 21.48 -9.27 12.74
N ARG A 127 21.01 -10.43 12.27
CA ARG A 127 20.48 -10.60 10.89
C ARG A 127 19.28 -9.70 10.61
N MET A 128 18.36 -9.50 11.57
CA MET A 128 17.24 -8.55 11.40
C MET A 128 17.67 -7.07 11.37
N ARG A 129 18.94 -6.77 11.71
CA ARG A 129 19.45 -5.40 11.83
C ARG A 129 20.22 -4.92 10.61
N LEU A 130 20.60 -5.83 9.71
CA LEU A 130 21.18 -5.49 8.42
C LEU A 130 20.06 -5.56 7.36
N PRO A 131 19.75 -4.44 6.66
CA PRO A 131 19.20 -4.56 5.33
C PRO A 131 20.31 -5.08 4.39
N GLU A 132 19.96 -6.08 3.58
CA GLU A 132 20.67 -6.37 2.31
C GLU A 132 20.19 -5.38 1.24
#